data_AF-A0A4U0S2S9-F1
#
_entry.id   AF-A0A4U0S2S9-F1
#
_cell.length_a   1.000
_cell.length_b   1.000
_cell.length_c   1.000
_cell.angle_alpha   90.00
_cell.angle_beta   90.00
_cell.angle_gamma   90.00
#
_symmetry.space_group_name_H-M   'P 1'
#
loop_
_entity.id
_entity.type
_entity.pdbx_description
1 polymer ?
#
loop_
_entity_poly.entity_id
_entity_poly.type
_entity_poly.pdbx_seq_one_letter_code
_entity_poly.pdbx_strand_id
1 'polypeptide(L)'
;MAPRAENEPVGPGIGEGPAKAINVSLPEGTVRALREMAGPRGVSALIATAVEEHLRHQATATYLAEYEDKHGAFTDDEKRAAAVWAGRSKPPTC
;
A
#
# COMPACT_ATOMS: atom_id res chain seq x y z
N MET A 1 18.01 33.32 8.78
CA MET A 1 17.12 32.25 8.29
C MET A 1 17.93 30.97 8.33
N ALA A 2 17.79 30.16 9.37
CA ALA A 2 18.58 28.92 9.51
C ALA A 2 17.92 27.81 8.68
N PRO A 3 18.67 27.00 7.91
CA PRO A 3 18.12 25.81 7.29
C PRO A 3 17.76 24.80 8.40
N ARG A 4 16.52 24.33 8.39
CA ARG A 4 15.97 23.43 9.41
C ARG A 4 16.40 22.00 9.06
N ALA A 5 17.09 21.36 10.00
CA ALA A 5 17.63 20.00 10.01
C ALA A 5 17.01 19.00 9.00
N GLU A 6 17.74 18.70 7.94
CA GLU A 6 17.50 17.58 7.03
C GLU A 6 18.37 16.39 7.49
N ASN A 7 18.04 15.72 8.60
CA ASN A 7 18.56 14.37 8.95
C ASN A 7 17.98 13.88 10.29
N GLU A 8 16.66 13.75 10.39
CA GLU A 8 16.08 12.80 11.34
C GLU A 8 16.11 11.41 10.69
N PRO A 9 16.52 10.34 11.42
CA PRO A 9 16.44 9.00 10.87
C PRO A 9 14.96 8.71 10.60
N VAL A 10 14.59 8.75 9.33
CA VAL A 10 13.28 8.31 8.85
C VAL A 10 13.12 6.87 9.33
N GLY A 11 12.11 6.64 10.17
CA GLY A 11 11.75 5.30 10.60
C GLY A 11 11.50 4.39 9.40
N PRO A 12 11.51 3.05 9.59
CA PRO A 12 11.34 2.12 8.47
C PRO A 12 10.09 2.45 7.65
N GLY A 13 10.23 2.44 6.32
CA GLY A 13 9.12 2.64 5.39
C GLY A 13 8.10 1.50 5.43
N ILE A 14 6.98 1.65 4.71
CA ILE A 14 5.95 0.61 4.61
C ILE A 14 6.57 -0.65 3.98
N GLY A 15 6.61 -1.74 4.76
CA GLY A 15 7.21 -3.02 4.35
C GLY A 15 8.69 -3.19 4.71
N GLU A 16 9.32 -2.20 5.35
CA GLU A 16 10.74 -2.24 5.71
C GLU A 16 10.97 -2.64 7.18
N GLY A 17 12.14 -3.23 7.44
CA GLY A 17 12.60 -3.56 8.79
C GLY A 17 12.29 -5.00 9.25
N PRO A 18 12.71 -5.36 10.47
CA PRO A 18 12.51 -6.70 11.01
C PRO A 18 11.03 -6.98 11.28
N ALA A 19 10.57 -8.18 10.91
CA ALA A 19 9.20 -8.60 11.16
C ALA A 19 8.90 -8.67 12.67
N LYS A 20 7.82 -7.99 13.09
CA LYS A 20 7.34 -8.00 14.48
C LYS A 20 6.03 -8.76 14.58
N ALA A 21 5.99 -9.78 15.41
CA ALA A 21 4.76 -10.54 15.67
C ALA A 21 3.76 -9.68 16.45
N ILE A 22 2.51 -9.68 15.99
CA ILE A 22 1.38 -9.04 16.65
C ILE A 22 0.25 -10.05 16.81
N ASN A 23 -0.56 -9.89 17.86
CA ASN A 23 -1.74 -10.73 18.08
C ASN A 23 -2.99 -9.94 17.67
N VAL A 24 -3.79 -10.51 16.78
CA VAL A 24 -5.06 -9.93 16.34
C VAL A 24 -6.14 -11.00 16.35
N SER A 25 -7.38 -10.61 16.62
CA SER A 25 -8.54 -11.49 16.52
C SER A 25 -9.22 -11.30 15.17
N LEU A 26 -9.54 -12.40 14.50
CA LEU A 26 -10.25 -12.41 13.23
C LEU A 26 -11.47 -13.33 13.34
N PRO A 27 -12.56 -13.05 12.59
CA PRO A 27 -13.67 -13.98 12.50
C PRO A 27 -13.22 -15.35 12.02
N GLU A 28 -13.77 -16.42 12.60
CA GLU A 28 -13.38 -17.80 12.27
C GLU A 28 -13.50 -18.10 10.77
N GLY A 29 -14.57 -17.62 10.13
CA GLY A 29 -14.76 -17.75 8.69
C GLY A 29 -13.65 -17.10 7.86
N THR A 30 -13.13 -15.95 8.30
CA THR A 30 -12.01 -15.26 7.65
C THR A 30 -10.71 -16.03 7.83
N VAL A 31 -10.47 -16.59 9.03
CA VAL A 31 -9.28 -17.41 9.29
C VAL A 31 -9.28 -18.66 8.40
N ARG A 32 -10.43 -19.32 8.24
CA ARG A 32 -10.55 -20.47 7.34
C ARG A 32 -10.23 -20.09 5.89
N ALA A 33 -10.85 -19.04 5.37
CA ALA A 33 -10.60 -18.55 4.02
C ALA A 33 -9.13 -18.14 3.80
N LEU A 34 -8.51 -17.49 4.79
CA LEU A 34 -7.09 -17.11 4.74
C LEU A 34 -6.18 -18.34 4.69
N ARG A 35 -6.49 -19.41 5.44
CA ARG A 35 -5.71 -20.66 5.41
C ARG A 35 -5.82 -21.36 4.06
N GLU A 36 -7.02 -21.43 3.50
CA GLU A 36 -7.27 -21.98 2.17
C GLU A 36 -6.51 -21.19 1.09
N MET A 37 -6.55 -19.86 1.16
CA MET A 37 -5.88 -18.97 0.21
C MET A 37 -4.36 -18.95 0.35
N ALA A 38 -3.83 -18.99 1.58
CA ALA A 38 -2.39 -18.91 1.83
C ALA A 38 -1.63 -20.16 1.38
N GLY A 39 -2.27 -21.34 1.48
CA GLY A 39 -1.66 -22.62 1.14
C GLY A 39 -0.25 -22.78 1.72
N PRO A 40 0.76 -23.16 0.92
CA PRO A 40 2.13 -23.39 1.39
C PRO A 40 2.91 -22.11 1.74
N ARG A 41 2.43 -20.92 1.31
CA ARG A 41 3.11 -19.63 1.56
C ARG A 41 2.92 -19.16 3.00
N GLY A 42 1.96 -19.74 3.73
CA GLY A 42 1.67 -19.41 5.11
C GLY A 42 0.88 -18.11 5.26
N VAL A 43 -0.02 -18.09 6.24
CA VAL A 43 -0.96 -16.99 6.46
C VAL A 43 -0.23 -15.68 6.77
N SER A 44 0.89 -15.72 7.49
CA SER A 44 1.64 -14.53 7.86
C SER A 44 2.24 -13.80 6.66
N ALA A 45 2.80 -14.53 5.68
CA ALA A 45 3.37 -13.91 4.48
C ALA A 45 2.26 -13.29 3.61
N LEU A 46 1.14 -14.01 3.47
CA LEU A 46 -0.03 -13.51 2.76
C LEU A 46 -0.57 -12.21 3.38
N ILE A 47 -0.76 -12.20 4.70
CA ILE A 47 -1.25 -11.01 5.41
C ILE A 47 -0.24 -9.87 5.31
N ALA A 48 1.07 -10.14 5.47
CA ALA A 48 2.10 -9.10 5.38
C ALA A 48 2.03 -8.38 4.02
N THR A 49 2.02 -9.13 2.91
CA THR A 49 1.92 -8.55 1.57
C THR A 49 0.61 -7.78 1.38
N ALA A 50 -0.52 -8.35 1.80
CA ALA A 50 -1.82 -7.70 1.66
C ALA A 50 -1.92 -6.39 2.46
N VAL A 51 -1.36 -6.36 3.68
CA VAL A 51 -1.34 -5.16 4.53
C VAL A 51 -0.39 -4.11 3.97
N GLU A 52 0.78 -4.52 3.47
CA GLU A 52 1.74 -3.61 2.85
C GLU A 52 1.16 -2.92 1.61
N GLU A 53 0.52 -3.70 0.72
CA GLU A 53 -0.19 -3.18 -0.45
C GLU A 53 -1.33 -2.24 -0.05
N HIS A 54 -2.12 -2.62 0.97
CA HIS A 54 -3.22 -1.79 1.47
C HIS A 54 -2.73 -0.44 2.00
N LEU A 55 -1.70 -0.44 2.85
CA LEU A 55 -1.12 0.79 3.41
C LEU A 55 -0.51 1.67 2.33
N ARG A 56 0.17 1.07 1.35
CA ARG A 56 0.71 1.80 0.20
C ARG A 56 -0.39 2.46 -0.62
N HIS A 57 -1.47 1.75 -0.90
CA HIS A 57 -2.62 2.30 -1.61
C HIS A 57 -3.29 3.44 -0.83
N GLN A 58 -3.43 3.31 0.48
CA GLN A 58 -3.97 4.38 1.34
C GLN A 58 -3.08 5.62 1.35
N ALA A 59 -1.76 5.45 1.42
CA ALA A 59 -0.82 6.56 1.35
C ALA A 59 -0.92 7.28 0.00
N THR A 60 -0.97 6.54 -1.11
CA THR A 60 -1.15 7.10 -2.45
C THR A 60 -2.49 7.83 -2.59
N ALA A 61 -3.59 7.26 -2.07
CA ALA A 61 -4.90 7.88 -2.12
C ALA A 61 -4.94 9.18 -1.31
N THR A 62 -4.32 9.19 -0.13
CA THR A 62 -4.19 10.40 0.70
C THR A 62 -3.41 11.49 -0.04
N TYR A 63 -2.26 11.14 -0.61
CA TYR A 63 -1.46 12.09 -1.39
C TYR A 63 -2.25 12.66 -2.59
N LEU A 64 -2.99 11.79 -3.29
CA LEU A 64 -3.82 12.21 -4.41
C LEU A 64 -4.92 13.18 -3.98
N ALA A 65 -5.60 12.89 -2.86
CA ALA A 65 -6.64 13.77 -2.32
C ALA A 65 -6.07 15.14 -1.91
N GLU A 66 -4.90 15.17 -1.26
CA GLU A 66 -4.22 16.44 -0.94
C GLU A 66 -3.80 17.23 -2.18
N TYR A 67 -3.46 16.54 -3.27
CA TYR A 67 -3.14 17.17 -4.54
C TYR A 67 -4.39 17.78 -5.19
N GLU A 68 -5.49 17.02 -5.25
CA GLU A 68 -6.76 17.48 -5.81
C GLU A 68 -7.36 18.65 -5.00
N ASP A 69 -7.16 18.68 -3.68
CA ASP A 69 -7.57 19.82 -2.84
C ASP A 69 -6.82 21.11 -3.23
N LYS A 70 -5.52 21.00 -3.54
CA LYS A 70 -4.68 22.15 -3.91
C LYS A 70 -4.84 22.60 -5.35
N HIS A 71 -5.13 21.68 -6.27
CA HIS A 71 -5.05 21.92 -7.71
C HIS A 71 -6.37 21.73 -8.46
N GLY A 72 -7.41 21.25 -7.79
CA GLY A 72 -8.67 20.84 -8.40
C GLY A 72 -8.66 19.36 -8.81
N ALA A 73 -9.86 18.78 -8.89
CA ALA A 73 -10.03 17.37 -9.26
C ALA A 73 -9.61 17.11 -10.72
N PHE A 74 -9.05 15.92 -10.97
CA PHE A 74 -8.69 15.51 -12.33
C PHE A 74 -9.93 15.36 -13.22
N THR A 75 -9.85 15.92 -14.42
CA THR A 75 -10.87 15.79 -15.46
C THR A 75 -10.90 14.37 -16.03
N ASP A 76 -12.02 14.00 -16.63
CA ASP A 76 -12.15 12.67 -17.24
C ASP A 76 -11.23 12.49 -18.45
N ASP A 77 -10.89 13.56 -19.17
CA ASP A 77 -9.90 13.53 -20.26
C ASP A 77 -8.49 13.23 -19.75
N GLU A 78 -8.09 13.84 -18.64
CA GLU A 78 -6.79 13.57 -17.99
C GLU A 78 -6.70 12.13 -17.49
N LYS A 79 -7.78 11.62 -16.87
CA LYS A 79 -7.85 10.22 -16.42
C LYS A 79 -7.77 9.24 -17.60
N ARG A 80 -8.46 9.52 -18.71
CA ARG A 80 -8.38 8.72 -19.95
C ARG A 80 -6.98 8.71 -20.53
N ALA A 81 -6.30 9.87 -20.58
CA ALA A 81 -4.93 9.96 -21.05
C ALA A 81 -3.96 9.16 -20.16
N ALA A 82 -4.16 9.18 -18.83
CA ALA A 82 -3.37 8.39 -17.88
C ALA A 82 -3.58 6.87 -18.02
N ALA A 83 -4.79 6.41 -18.37
CA ALA A 83 -5.10 4.98 -18.53
C ALA A 83 -4.21 4.28 -19.59
N VAL A 84 -3.70 5.03 -20.57
CA VAL A 84 -2.75 4.53 -21.59
C VAL A 84 -1.42 4.10 -20.96
N TRP A 85 -1.06 4.65 -19.79
CA TRP A 85 0.14 4.28 -19.04
C TRP A 85 -0.11 3.09 -18.12
N ALA A 86 -1.32 2.94 -17.56
CA ALA A 86 -1.69 1.83 -16.68
C ALA A 86 -1.57 0.46 -17.36
N GLY A 87 -1.77 0.37 -18.67
CA GLY A 87 -1.57 -0.87 -19.44
C GLY A 87 -0.12 -1.34 -19.58
N ARG A 88 0.88 -0.48 -19.31
CA ARG A 88 2.32 -0.82 -19.36
C ARG A 88 2.90 -1.24 -18.01
N SER A 89 2.26 -0.87 -16.91
CA SER A 89 2.69 -1.22 -15.55
C SER A 89 1.95 -2.46 -15.05
N LYS A 90 2.08 -3.60 -15.73
CA LYS A 90 1.64 -4.88 -15.14
C LYS A 90 2.73 -5.32 -14.15
N PRO A 91 2.43 -5.54 -12.86
CA PRO A 91 3.41 -6.17 -11.98
C PRO A 91 3.73 -7.58 -12.51
N PRO A 92 4.96 -8.09 -12.29
CA PRO A 92 5.29 -9.44 -12.71
C PRO A 92 4.29 -10.40 -12.06
N THR A 93 3.49 -11.06 -12.90
CA THR A 93 2.63 -12.15 -12.48
C THR A 93 3.52 -13.26 -11.95
N CYS A 94 3.36 -13.60 -10.66
CA CYS A 94 3.85 -14.86 -10.10
C CYS A 94 3.17 -16.06 -10.74
#